data_AF-A0A212K1T7-F1
#
_entry.id   AF-A0A212K1T7-F1
#
_cell.length_a   1.000
_cell.length_b   1.000
_cell.length_c   1.000
_cell.angle_alpha   90.00
_cell.angle_beta   90.00
_cell.angle_gamma   90.00
#
_symmetry.space_group_name_H-M   'P 1'
#
loop_
_entity.id
_entity.type
_entity.pdbx_description
1 polymer ?
#
loop_
_entity_poly.entity_id
_entity_poly.type
_entity_poly.pdbx_seq_one_letter_code
_entity_poly.pdbx_strand_id
1 'polypeptide(L)' 'MKLFFKNNMKVLIGMLFGLVLGYIHWYYWGCYWGTYPMSSECWVNCVFGLLFGGFTVSITKEMS' A
#
# COMPACT_ATOMS: atom_id res chain seq x y z
N MET A 1 -6.87 23.03 4.15
CA MET A 1 -6.72 21.62 4.60
C MET A 1 -7.96 20.75 4.36
N LYS A 2 -9.17 21.12 4.80
CA LYS A 2 -10.38 20.28 4.65
C LYS A 2 -10.70 19.86 3.19
N LEU A 3 -10.49 20.75 2.22
CA LEU A 3 -10.75 20.46 0.80
C LEU A 3 -9.84 19.34 0.26
N PHE A 4 -8.57 19.33 0.68
CA PHE A 4 -7.58 18.36 0.22
C PHE A 4 -7.91 16.95 0.71
N PHE A 5 -8.27 16.82 2.00
CA PHE A 5 -8.74 15.55 2.56
C PHE A 5 -10.03 15.08 1.90
N LYS A 6 -10.99 15.98 1.65
CA LYS A 6 -12.27 15.60 1.04
C LYS A 6 -12.10 15.12 -0.41
N ASN A 7 -11.17 15.71 -1.17
CA ASN A 7 -10.92 15.30 -2.56
C ASN A 7 -10.08 14.01 -2.68
N ASN A 8 -9.15 13.80 -1.74
CA ASN A 8 -8.20 12.68 -1.77
C ASN A 8 -8.54 11.55 -0.78
N MET A 9 -9.69 11.63 -0.11
CA MET A 9 -10.14 10.63 0.88
C MET A 9 -10.11 9.21 0.31
N LYS A 10 -10.55 9.04 -0.95
CA LYS A 10 -10.53 7.74 -1.65
C LYS A 10 -9.10 7.19 -1.78
N VAL A 11 -8.15 8.04 -2.17
CA VAL A 11 -6.73 7.67 -2.33
C VAL A 11 -6.11 7.31 -0.98
N LEU A 12 -6.41 8.07 0.08
CA LEU A 12 -5.95 7.77 1.45
C LEU A 12 -6.47 6.42 1.96
N ILE A 13 -7.74 6.08 1.67
CA ILE A 13 -8.29 4.76 2.00
C ILE A 13 -7.58 3.67 1.20
N GLY A 14 -7.31 3.89 -0.09
CA GLY A 14 -6.52 2.98 -0.92
C GLY A 14 -5.12 2.73 -0.38
N MET A 15 -4.44 3.79 0.07
CA MET A 15 -3.12 3.72 0.71
C MET A 15 -3.16 2.89 2.00
N LEU A 16 -4.14 3.12 2.87
CA LEU A 16 -4.32 2.33 4.10
C LEU A 16 -4.60 0.86 3.80
N PHE A 17 -5.46 0.59 2.81
CA PHE A 17 -5.78 -0.78 2.41
C PHE A 17 -4.55 -1.50 1.84
N GLY A 18 -3.78 -0.82 0.99
CA GLY A 18 -2.51 -1.32 0.46
C GLY A 18 -1.46 -1.59 1.54
N LEU A 19 -1.39 -0.74 2.57
CA LEU A 19 -0.51 -0.96 3.73
C LEU A 19 -0.89 -2.23 4.51
N VAL A 20 -2.19 -2.45 4.77
CA VAL A 20 -2.66 -3.65 5.47
C VAL A 20 -2.38 -4.91 4.64
N LEU A 21 -2.59 -4.86 3.32
CA LEU A 21 -2.25 -5.96 2.42
C LEU A 21 -0.73 -6.22 2.38
N GLY A 22 0.09 -5.18 2.39
CA GLY A 22 1.56 -5.29 2.48
C GLY A 22 2.03 -5.93 3.80
N TYR A 23 1.37 -5.58 4.91
CA TYR A 23 1.63 -6.22 6.21
C TYR A 23 1.24 -7.69 6.22
N ILE A 24 0.05 -8.04 5.70
CA ILE A 24 -0.40 -9.43 5.57
C ILE A 24 0.59 -10.22 4.70
N HIS A 25 0.99 -9.66 3.56
CA HIS A 25 1.97 -10.29 2.68
C HIS A 25 3.31 -10.54 3.40
N TRP A 26 3.80 -9.56 4.15
CA TRP A 26 5.01 -9.73 4.96
C TRP A 26 4.86 -10.83 6.03
N TYR A 27 3.74 -10.82 6.77
CA TYR A 27 3.49 -11.75 7.87
C TYR A 27 3.42 -13.22 7.41
N TYR A 28 2.76 -13.49 6.28
CA TYR A 28 2.57 -14.86 5.79
C TYR A 28 3.71 -15.34 4.88
N TRP A 29 4.31 -14.46 4.06
CA TRP A 29 5.27 -14.86 3.01
C TRP A 29 6.69 -14.29 3.19
N GLY A 30 6.84 -13.12 3.82
CA GLY A 30 8.10 -12.36 3.79
C GLY A 30 9.23 -12.92 4.67
N CYS A 31 8.92 -13.77 5.65
CA CYS A 31 9.91 -14.25 6.62
C CYS A 31 10.39 -15.69 6.39
N TYR A 32 9.68 -16.49 5.59
CA TYR A 32 9.89 -17.95 5.58
C TYR A 32 10.85 -18.46 4.50
N TRP A 33 11.08 -17.71 3.42
CA TRP A 33 11.90 -18.15 2.30
C TRP A 33 13.08 -17.18 2.12
N GLY A 34 14.29 -17.60 2.52
CA GLY A 34 15.56 -16.86 2.35
C GLY A 34 16.00 -16.65 0.90
N THR A 35 15.06 -16.62 -0.04
CA THR A 35 15.22 -16.46 -1.49
C THR A 35 14.25 -15.42 -2.04
N TYR A 36 13.67 -14.57 -1.18
CA TYR A 36 12.77 -13.51 -1.62
C TYR A 36 13.58 -12.26 -2.00
N PRO A 37 13.34 -11.64 -3.17
CA PRO A 37 14.02 -10.41 -3.58
C PRO A 37 13.54 -9.16 -2.82
N MET A 38 12.43 -9.25 -2.08
CA MET A 38 11.99 -8.19 -1.16
C MET A 38 12.64 -8.38 0.21
N SER A 39 13.03 -7.26 0.82
CA SER A 39 13.60 -7.24 2.16
C SER A 39 12.68 -7.93 3.16
N SER A 40 13.25 -8.74 4.07
CA SER A 40 12.52 -9.34 5.19
C SER A 40 12.05 -8.30 6.22
N GLU A 41 12.32 -7.03 5.97
CA GLU A 41 11.90 -5.90 6.79
C GLU A 41 10.42 -5.55 6.50
N CYS A 42 9.59 -5.62 7.55
CA CYS A 42 8.17 -5.28 7.48
C CYS A 42 7.91 -3.91 6.84
N TRP A 43 8.80 -2.94 7.10
CA TRP A 43 8.61 -1.57 6.65
C TRP A 43 8.71 -1.42 5.14
N VAL A 44 9.57 -2.20 4.47
CA VAL A 44 9.71 -2.16 3.01
C VAL A 44 8.42 -2.65 2.33
N ASN A 45 7.88 -3.78 2.77
CA ASN A 45 6.66 -4.36 2.21
C ASN A 45 5.42 -3.51 2.50
N CYS A 46 5.34 -2.91 3.69
CA CYS A 46 4.25 -2.00 4.05
C CYS A 46 4.29 -0.70 3.23
N VAL A 47 5.47 -0.10 3.04
CA VAL A 47 5.63 1.11 2.23
C VAL A 47 5.31 0.81 0.77
N PHE A 48 5.76 -0.34 0.25
CA PHE A 48 5.44 -0.74 -1.11
C PHE A 48 3.93 -0.93 -1.30
N GLY A 49 3.27 -1.64 -0.38
CA GLY A 49 1.82 -1.82 -0.38
C GLY A 49 1.07 -0.49 -0.29
N LEU A 50 1.52 0.43 0.57
CA LEU A 50 0.94 1.77 0.70
C LEU A 50 1.02 2.55 -0.61
N LEU A 51 2.20 2.58 -1.24
CA LEU A 51 2.43 3.28 -2.50
C LEU A 51 1.58 2.67 -3.63
N PHE A 52 1.53 1.35 -3.72
CA PHE A 52 0.74 0.64 -4.73
C PHE A 52 -0.78 0.86 -4.55
N GLY A 53 -1.26 0.82 -3.31
CA GLY A 53 -2.66 1.09 -2.97
C GLY A 53 -3.08 2.53 -3.26
N GLY A 54 -2.20 3.50 -3.00
CA GLY A 54 -2.43 4.89 -3.40
C GLY A 54 -2.41 5.09 -4.91
N PHE A 55 -1.47 4.45 -5.60
CA PHE A 55 -1.31 4.56 -7.05
C PHE A 55 -2.51 3.99 -7.82
N THR A 56 -2.96 2.79 -7.46
CA THR A 56 -4.13 2.13 -8.09
C THR A 56 -5.40 2.96 -7.98
N VAL A 57 -5.66 3.54 -6.81
CA VAL A 57 -6.84 4.40 -6.61
C VAL A 57 -6.66 5.76 -7.30
N SER A 58 -5.43 6.27 -7.40
CA SER A 58 -5.15 7.51 -8.13
C SER A 58 -5.40 7.36 -9.63
N ILE A 59 -4.94 6.27 -10.24
CA ILE A 59 -5.25 5.93 -11.65
C ILE A 59 -6.76 5.80 -11.84
N THR A 60 -7.44 5.08 -10.94
CA THR A 60 -8.89 4.88 -11.03
C THR A 60 -9.66 6.19 -10.92
N LYS A 61 -9.17 7.13 -10.10
CA LYS A 61 -9.74 8.48 -9.97
C LYS A 61 -9.53 9.33 -11.22
N GLU A 62 -8.42 9.16 -11.94
CA GLU A 62 -8.14 9.88 -13.18
C GLU A 62 -8.93 9.34 -14.38
N MET A 63 -9.24 8.03 -14.37
CA MET A 63 -10.01 7.34 -15.41
C MET A 63 -11.54 7.52 -15.30
N SER A 64 -12.05 8.12 -14.21
CA SER A 64 -13.48 8.30 -13.89
C SER A 64 -13.90 9.75 -13.90
#